data_AF-A0AA87MKW2-F1
#
_entry.id   AF-A0AA87MKW2-F1
#
_cell.length_a   1.000
_cell.length_b   1.000
_cell.length_c   1.000
_cell.angle_alpha   90.00
_cell.angle_beta   90.00
_cell.angle_gamma   90.00
#
_symmetry.space_group_name_H-M   'P 1'
#
loop_
_entity.id
_entity.type
_entity.pdbx_description
1 polymer ?
#
loop_
_entity_poly.entity_id
_entity_poly.type
_entity_poly.pdbx_seq_one_letter_code
_entity_poly.pdbx_strand_id
1 'polypeptide(L)'
;MIRTNEYEKIREQTLKELDAMLESGGKGLAVWHLMYIQDKPEQKYYPLIEASLRGKKIDQVIAGAYLAVSWKLKEFAPFVLLWDGKGEAERSVMQAVHTYLSDRKKTLQEIKAGSPQMFGMVKIMHNIRNPDALDWEILLSSFDLLLEVEGSHNFLSDLVYSSVRMLESQTPNAEIKKELRKRFNRLDPDMPVDDSYLHEELLKRFRAYLL
;
A
#
# COMPACT_ATOMS: atom_id res chain seq x y z
N MET A 1 -16.66 -5.55 -26.61
CA MET A 1 -15.85 -4.50 -27.28
C MET A 1 -16.35 -3.06 -27.04
N ILE A 2 -17.48 -2.83 -26.34
CA ILE A 2 -18.03 -1.49 -26.05
C ILE A 2 -17.41 -0.85 -24.78
N ARG A 3 -17.06 -1.66 -23.76
CA ARG A 3 -16.48 -1.20 -22.48
C ARG A 3 -15.11 -0.53 -22.59
N THR A 4 -14.32 -0.84 -23.61
CA THR A 4 -12.98 -0.29 -23.81
C THR A 4 -13.01 1.20 -24.18
N ASN A 5 -14.02 1.64 -24.94
CA ASN A 5 -14.10 3.02 -25.45
C ASN A 5 -14.55 4.02 -24.36
N GLU A 6 -15.42 3.60 -23.43
CA GLU A 6 -15.79 4.42 -22.27
C GLU A 6 -14.65 4.55 -21.26
N TYR A 7 -13.90 3.47 -21.01
CA TYR A 7 -12.76 3.49 -20.12
C TYR A 7 -11.63 4.39 -20.65
N GLU A 8 -11.35 4.34 -21.95
CA GLU A 8 -10.38 5.25 -22.59
C GLU A 8 -10.81 6.72 -22.50
N LYS A 9 -12.10 7.03 -22.70
CA LYS A 9 -12.61 8.40 -22.54
C LYS A 9 -12.48 8.91 -21.10
N ILE A 10 -12.83 8.09 -20.11
CA ILE A 10 -12.66 8.43 -18.69
C ILE A 10 -11.18 8.67 -18.40
N ARG A 11 -10.30 7.79 -18.92
CA ARG A 11 -8.85 7.92 -18.75
C ARG A 11 -8.32 9.24 -19.33
N GLU A 12 -8.67 9.57 -20.58
CA GLU A 12 -8.24 10.80 -21.22
C GLU A 12 -8.75 12.04 -20.50
N GLN A 13 -10.00 12.00 -20.04
CA GLN A 13 -10.59 13.09 -19.26
C GLN A 13 -9.85 13.30 -17.94
N THR A 14 -9.59 12.22 -17.19
CA THR A 14 -8.81 12.27 -15.95
C THR A 14 -7.41 12.83 -16.17
N LEU A 15 -6.72 12.43 -17.26
CA LEU A 15 -5.40 12.96 -17.58
C LEU A 15 -5.43 14.47 -17.86
N LYS A 16 -6.44 14.94 -18.61
CA LYS A 16 -6.63 16.38 -18.87
C LYS A 16 -6.89 17.16 -17.57
N GLU A 17 -7.71 16.61 -16.68
CA GLU A 17 -7.98 17.21 -15.37
C GLU A 17 -6.71 17.29 -14.52
N LEU A 18 -5.93 16.22 -14.45
CA LEU A 18 -4.66 16.18 -13.74
C LEU A 18 -3.63 17.16 -14.32
N ASP A 19 -3.53 17.27 -15.64
CA ASP A 19 -2.61 18.20 -16.30
C ASP A 19 -3.04 19.66 -16.04
N ALA A 20 -4.33 19.98 -16.07
CA ALA A 20 -4.85 21.29 -15.67
C ALA A 20 -4.63 21.60 -14.17
N MET A 21 -4.67 20.57 -13.32
CA MET A 21 -4.36 20.71 -11.89
C MET A 21 -2.89 21.02 -11.65
N LEU A 22 -1.97 20.49 -12.48
CA LEU A 22 -0.56 20.86 -12.40
C LEU A 22 -0.36 22.36 -12.64
N GLU A 23 -1.04 22.92 -13.64
CA GLU A 23 -0.98 24.36 -13.95
C GLU A 23 -1.58 25.24 -12.85
N SER A 24 -2.64 24.75 -12.17
CA SER A 24 -3.35 25.49 -11.12
C SER A 24 -2.85 25.23 -9.69
N GLY A 25 -1.74 24.51 -9.53
CA GLY A 25 -1.16 24.22 -8.21
C GLY A 25 -2.00 23.25 -7.35
N GLY A 26 -2.70 22.30 -7.99
CA GLY A 26 -3.47 21.26 -7.31
C GLY A 26 -4.88 21.67 -6.89
N LYS A 27 -5.40 22.81 -7.38
CA LYS A 27 -6.76 23.24 -7.09
C LYS A 27 -7.77 22.27 -7.71
N GLY A 28 -8.69 21.75 -6.89
CA GLY A 28 -9.72 20.79 -7.34
C GLY A 28 -9.29 19.32 -7.27
N LEU A 29 -8.05 19.04 -6.85
CA LEU A 29 -7.58 17.69 -6.63
C LEU A 29 -8.46 16.96 -5.62
N ALA A 30 -8.85 15.73 -5.95
CA ALA A 30 -9.74 14.89 -5.13
C ALA A 30 -9.15 13.48 -4.99
N VAL A 31 -9.65 12.71 -4.03
CA VAL A 31 -9.13 11.36 -3.70
C VAL A 31 -9.08 10.44 -4.92
N TRP A 32 -10.10 10.47 -5.77
CA TRP A 32 -10.15 9.62 -6.96
C TRP A 32 -9.04 9.92 -7.97
N HIS A 33 -8.58 11.17 -8.07
CA HIS A 33 -7.43 11.55 -8.91
C HIS A 33 -6.15 10.92 -8.36
N LEU A 34 -5.98 10.94 -7.04
CA LEU A 34 -4.87 10.31 -6.35
C LEU A 34 -4.88 8.79 -6.57
N MET A 35 -6.05 8.15 -6.49
CA MET A 35 -6.21 6.73 -6.83
C MET A 35 -5.83 6.44 -8.30
N TYR A 36 -6.22 7.30 -9.24
CA TYR A 36 -5.82 7.14 -10.64
C TYR A 36 -4.30 7.27 -10.84
N ILE A 37 -3.68 8.26 -10.18
CA ILE A 37 -2.21 8.42 -10.17
C ILE A 37 -1.54 7.16 -9.59
N GLN A 38 -2.17 6.50 -8.61
CA GLN A 38 -1.64 5.28 -7.99
C GLN A 38 -1.61 4.11 -8.97
N ASP A 39 -2.66 3.97 -9.77
CA ASP A 39 -2.78 2.87 -10.74
C ASP A 39 -1.84 3.06 -11.95
N LYS A 40 -1.59 4.30 -12.36
CA LYS A 40 -0.68 4.63 -13.48
C LYS A 40 0.29 5.73 -13.10
N PRO A 41 1.43 5.37 -12.50
CA PRO A 41 2.30 6.34 -11.90
C PRO A 41 3.20 7.09 -12.89
N GLU A 42 3.16 8.42 -12.83
CA GLU A 42 4.00 9.30 -13.65
C GLU A 42 4.64 10.40 -12.78
N GLN A 43 5.94 10.64 -12.99
CA GLN A 43 6.72 11.61 -12.20
C GLN A 43 6.18 13.04 -12.26
N LYS A 44 5.57 13.41 -13.38
CA LYS A 44 5.00 14.75 -13.57
C LYS A 44 3.89 15.09 -12.55
N TYR A 45 3.26 14.09 -11.93
CA TYR A 45 2.21 14.28 -10.92
C TYR A 45 2.72 14.42 -9.48
N TYR A 46 4.04 14.35 -9.24
CA TYR A 46 4.64 14.51 -7.91
C TYR A 46 4.24 15.83 -7.21
N PRO A 47 4.20 16.99 -7.92
CA PRO A 47 3.76 18.24 -7.29
C PRO A 47 2.33 18.19 -6.75
N LEU A 48 1.44 17.38 -7.32
CA LEU A 48 0.06 17.22 -6.83
C LEU A 48 0.01 16.44 -5.52
N ILE A 49 0.89 15.44 -5.36
CA ILE A 49 1.04 14.70 -4.09
C ILE A 49 1.58 15.63 -3.01
N GLU A 50 2.61 16.40 -3.33
CA GLU A 50 3.18 17.38 -2.41
C GLU A 50 2.13 18.43 -2.00
N ALA A 51 1.38 18.96 -2.97
CA ALA A 51 0.30 19.91 -2.71
C ALA A 51 -0.79 19.30 -1.82
N SER A 52 -1.14 18.03 -2.01
CA SER A 52 -2.10 17.30 -1.17
C SER A 52 -1.63 17.20 0.28
N LEU A 53 -0.36 16.79 0.48
CA LEU A 53 0.25 16.67 1.80
C LEU A 53 0.33 18.03 2.50
N ARG A 54 0.70 19.09 1.76
CA ARG A 54 0.76 20.48 2.28
C ARG A 54 -0.62 21.09 2.55
N GLY A 55 -1.64 20.73 1.77
CA GLY A 55 -3.00 21.26 1.87
C GLY A 55 -3.77 20.78 3.10
N LYS A 56 -3.25 19.79 3.84
CA LYS A 56 -3.76 19.27 5.11
C LYS A 56 -5.22 18.78 5.11
N LYS A 57 -5.77 18.42 3.95
CA LYS A 57 -7.10 17.79 3.84
C LYS A 57 -6.99 16.30 4.14
N ILE A 58 -7.63 15.83 5.21
CA ILE A 58 -7.46 14.46 5.76
C ILE A 58 -7.51 13.36 4.70
N ASP A 59 -8.57 13.30 3.90
CA ASP A 59 -8.75 12.24 2.90
C ASP A 59 -7.69 12.28 1.80
N GLN A 60 -7.26 13.49 1.42
CA GLN A 60 -6.25 13.70 0.39
C GLN A 60 -4.84 13.45 0.92
N VAL A 61 -4.59 13.74 2.20
CA VAL A 61 -3.31 13.45 2.86
C VAL A 61 -3.13 11.95 3.02
N ILE A 62 -4.17 11.21 3.44
CA ILE A 62 -4.13 9.75 3.53
C ILE A 62 -3.85 9.14 2.15
N ALA A 63 -4.64 9.51 1.14
CA ALA A 63 -4.43 9.04 -0.22
C ALA A 63 -3.05 9.43 -0.78
N GLY A 64 -2.60 10.67 -0.53
CA GLY A 64 -1.29 11.17 -0.93
C GLY A 64 -0.12 10.48 -0.23
N ALA A 65 -0.27 10.14 1.05
CA ALA A 65 0.74 9.41 1.82
C ALA A 65 0.86 7.96 1.35
N TYR A 66 -0.25 7.29 1.06
CA TYR A 66 -0.23 5.95 0.46
C TYR A 66 0.35 5.93 -0.95
N LEU A 67 0.08 6.96 -1.75
CA LEU A 67 0.76 7.18 -3.02
C LEU A 67 2.27 7.33 -2.85
N ALA A 68 2.71 8.18 -1.92
CA ALA A 68 4.13 8.37 -1.64
C ALA A 68 4.82 7.05 -1.25
N VAL A 69 4.13 6.19 -0.49
CA VAL A 69 4.58 4.82 -0.17
C VAL A 69 4.72 3.98 -1.43
N SER A 70 3.70 3.97 -2.30
CA SER A 70 3.73 3.21 -3.56
C SER A 70 4.96 3.56 -4.40
N TRP A 71 5.42 4.81 -4.31
CA TRP A 71 6.55 5.34 -5.08
C TRP A 71 7.85 5.46 -4.29
N LYS A 72 7.82 5.11 -3.00
CA LYS A 72 8.97 5.21 -2.06
C LYS A 72 9.58 6.62 -2.00
N LEU A 73 8.75 7.66 -2.00
CA LEU A 73 9.17 9.08 -2.02
C LEU A 73 9.59 9.56 -0.63
N LYS A 74 10.88 9.42 -0.33
CA LYS A 74 11.45 9.77 0.97
C LYS A 74 11.30 11.26 1.30
N GLU A 75 11.34 12.14 0.30
CA GLU A 75 11.15 13.58 0.49
C GLU A 75 9.78 13.92 1.08
N PHE A 76 8.79 13.03 0.92
CA PHE A 76 7.45 13.22 1.45
C PHE A 76 7.29 12.74 2.88
N ALA A 77 8.24 11.97 3.43
CA ALA A 77 8.14 11.44 4.79
C ALA A 77 7.89 12.54 5.83
N PRO A 78 8.63 13.66 5.89
CA PRO A 78 8.41 14.70 6.90
C PRO A 78 7.00 15.30 6.85
N PHE A 79 6.42 15.44 5.66
CA PHE A 79 5.09 16.01 5.48
C PHE A 79 3.98 15.11 6.04
N VAL A 80 4.20 13.80 6.09
CA VAL A 80 3.25 12.82 6.66
C VAL A 80 3.03 13.06 8.15
N LEU A 81 4.08 13.38 8.92
CA LEU A 81 3.95 13.69 10.36
C LEU A 81 3.52 15.13 10.65
N LEU A 82 3.80 16.08 9.75
CA LEU A 82 3.41 17.48 9.91
C LEU A 82 1.88 17.70 9.74
N TRP A 83 1.15 16.64 9.38
CA TRP A 83 -0.28 16.61 9.39
C TRP A 83 -0.81 16.11 10.74
N ASP A 84 -1.26 17.05 11.58
CA ASP A 84 -2.10 16.79 12.75
C ASP A 84 -3.30 17.74 12.71
N GLY A 85 -4.29 17.39 11.87
CA GLY A 85 -5.42 18.28 11.58
C GLY A 85 -6.60 18.14 12.55
N LYS A 86 -6.84 16.94 13.08
CA LYS A 86 -8.01 16.60 13.93
C LYS A 86 -7.77 15.41 14.88
N GLY A 87 -6.58 14.81 14.91
CA GLY A 87 -6.34 13.54 15.61
C GLY A 87 -7.11 12.32 15.06
N GLU A 88 -7.80 12.46 13.92
CA GLU A 88 -8.73 11.45 13.37
C GLU A 88 -8.07 10.37 12.50
N ALA A 89 -6.92 10.64 11.86
CA ALA A 89 -6.18 9.54 11.25
C ALA A 89 -5.50 8.76 12.38
N GLU A 90 -5.59 7.42 12.34
CA GLU A 90 -4.83 6.55 13.23
C GLU A 90 -3.37 6.99 13.22
N ARG A 91 -2.95 7.70 14.28
CA ARG A 91 -1.61 8.27 14.41
C ARG A 91 -0.53 7.20 14.22
N SER A 92 -0.87 5.96 14.57
CA SER A 92 -0.09 4.75 14.30
C SER A 92 0.18 4.50 12.81
N VAL A 93 -0.80 4.70 11.93
CA VAL A 93 -0.66 4.51 10.47
C VAL A 93 0.21 5.61 9.85
N MET A 94 0.00 6.88 10.20
CA MET A 94 0.83 7.97 9.70
C MET A 94 2.28 7.85 10.19
N GLN A 95 2.47 7.46 11.46
CA GLN A 95 3.78 7.16 12.00
C GLN A 95 4.43 5.98 11.28
N ALA A 96 3.65 4.94 10.98
CA ALA A 96 4.14 3.79 10.23
C ALA A 96 4.58 4.20 8.82
N VAL A 97 3.79 5.00 8.12
CA VAL A 97 4.09 5.50 6.76
C VAL A 97 5.37 6.34 6.78
N HIS A 98 5.47 7.26 7.74
CA HIS A 98 6.66 8.07 7.90
C HIS A 98 7.89 7.20 8.14
N THR A 99 7.83 6.26 9.09
CA THR A 99 8.96 5.38 9.42
C THR A 99 9.37 4.57 8.20
N TYR A 100 8.41 3.99 7.47
CA TYR A 100 8.67 3.24 6.25
C TYR A 100 9.35 4.10 5.17
N LEU A 101 8.85 5.29 4.89
CA LEU A 101 9.46 6.18 3.89
C LEU A 101 10.85 6.67 4.32
N SER A 102 11.04 6.93 5.61
CA SER A 102 12.31 7.46 6.13
C SER A 102 13.40 6.38 6.20
N ASP A 103 13.08 5.24 6.83
CA ASP A 103 14.03 4.17 7.13
C ASP A 103 13.36 2.78 7.16
N ARG A 104 13.25 2.17 5.99
CA ARG A 104 12.75 0.78 5.83
C ARG A 104 13.59 -0.27 6.57
N LYS A 105 14.88 -0.03 6.82
CA LYS A 105 15.71 -0.99 7.59
C LYS A 105 15.29 -0.97 9.06
N LYS A 106 15.03 0.22 9.59
CA LYS A 106 14.46 0.37 10.93
C LYS A 106 13.08 -0.28 11.00
N THR A 107 12.21 -0.12 10.00
CA THR A 107 10.92 -0.84 9.93
C THR A 107 11.10 -2.34 10.04
N LEU A 108 12.03 -2.92 9.26
CA LEU A 108 12.32 -4.36 9.33
C LEU A 108 12.80 -4.80 10.72
N GLN A 109 13.66 -4.00 11.36
CA GLN A 109 14.15 -4.27 12.72
C GLN A 109 13.02 -4.24 13.75
N GLU A 110 12.12 -3.26 13.67
CA GLU A 110 10.96 -3.15 14.56
C GLU A 110 9.99 -4.33 14.41
N ILE A 111 9.77 -4.81 13.18
CA ILE A 111 8.96 -6.02 12.93
C ILE A 111 9.64 -7.24 13.54
N LYS A 112 10.94 -7.45 13.31
CA LYS A 112 11.69 -8.57 13.90
C LYS A 112 11.74 -8.51 15.43
N ALA A 113 11.56 -7.33 16.02
CA ALA A 113 11.48 -7.12 17.47
C ALA A 113 10.04 -7.28 18.04
N GLY A 114 9.02 -7.52 17.21
CA GLY A 114 7.64 -7.70 17.65
C GLY A 114 6.94 -6.40 18.06
N SER A 115 7.32 -5.26 17.47
CA SER A 115 6.81 -3.94 17.90
C SER A 115 5.31 -3.74 17.53
N PRO A 116 4.47 -3.16 18.42
CA PRO A 116 3.05 -2.92 18.15
C PRO A 116 2.72 -2.05 16.92
N GLN A 117 3.68 -1.25 16.46
CA GLN A 117 3.57 -0.42 15.25
C GLN A 117 3.44 -1.25 13.96
N MET A 118 3.62 -2.58 14.04
CA MET A 118 3.46 -3.52 12.93
C MET A 118 2.10 -3.46 12.22
N PHE A 119 1.00 -3.16 12.94
CA PHE A 119 -0.34 -3.16 12.33
C PHE A 119 -0.52 -2.01 11.34
N GLY A 120 0.14 -0.87 11.59
CA GLY A 120 0.22 0.22 10.62
C GLY A 120 1.00 -0.19 9.37
N MET A 121 2.00 -1.07 9.51
CA MET A 121 2.82 -1.56 8.38
C MET A 121 2.06 -2.47 7.43
N VAL A 122 1.15 -3.29 7.96
CA VAL A 122 0.30 -4.15 7.14
C VAL A 122 -0.52 -3.33 6.14
N LYS A 123 -1.13 -2.23 6.60
CA LYS A 123 -1.89 -1.30 5.74
C LYS A 123 -1.02 -0.59 4.69
N ILE A 124 0.28 -0.40 4.97
CA ILE A 124 1.23 0.23 4.05
C ILE A 124 1.58 -0.72 2.91
N MET A 125 1.77 -2.00 3.20
CA MET A 125 2.15 -3.00 2.21
C MET A 125 1.12 -3.18 1.09
N HIS A 126 -0.18 -2.95 1.35
CA HIS A 126 -1.23 -2.91 0.33
C HIS A 126 -0.93 -1.96 -0.84
N ASN A 127 -0.15 -0.91 -0.57
CA ASN A 127 0.12 0.16 -1.50
C ASN A 127 1.44 -0.02 -2.27
N ILE A 128 2.24 -1.05 -1.97
CA ILE A 128 3.51 -1.30 -2.67
C ILE A 128 3.22 -1.91 -4.06
N ARG A 129 3.65 -1.20 -5.12
CA ARG A 129 3.47 -1.58 -6.53
C ARG A 129 4.78 -1.92 -7.26
N ASN A 130 5.94 -1.75 -6.63
CA ASN A 130 7.22 -2.14 -7.23
C ASN A 130 8.18 -2.55 -6.12
N PRO A 131 7.97 -3.76 -5.56
CA PRO A 131 8.67 -4.20 -4.36
C PRO A 131 10.13 -4.54 -4.65
N ASP A 132 11.05 -3.94 -3.89
CA ASP A 132 12.46 -4.37 -3.92
C ASP A 132 12.71 -5.47 -2.88
N ALA A 133 13.94 -5.96 -2.81
CA ALA A 133 14.31 -7.06 -1.91
C ALA A 133 13.96 -6.78 -0.45
N LEU A 134 14.04 -5.51 0.00
CA LEU A 134 13.74 -5.14 1.38
C LEU A 134 12.23 -5.17 1.64
N ASP A 135 11.41 -4.81 0.67
CA ASP A 135 9.94 -4.88 0.80
C ASP A 135 9.47 -6.33 0.93
N TRP A 136 10.08 -7.24 0.17
CA TRP A 136 9.83 -8.67 0.30
C TRP A 136 10.27 -9.21 1.67
N GLU A 137 11.41 -8.76 2.18
CA GLU A 137 11.87 -9.17 3.52
C GLU A 137 10.95 -8.64 4.63
N ILE A 138 10.46 -7.41 4.50
CA ILE A 138 9.47 -6.80 5.39
C ILE A 138 8.16 -7.61 5.37
N LEU A 139 7.65 -7.95 4.18
CA LEU A 139 6.47 -8.78 4.01
C LEU A 139 6.63 -10.16 4.68
N LEU A 140 7.73 -10.86 4.41
CA LEU A 140 8.01 -12.18 5.00
C LEU A 140 8.12 -12.10 6.53
N SER A 141 8.83 -11.10 7.05
CA SER A 141 8.98 -10.90 8.49
C SER A 141 7.65 -10.57 9.17
N SER A 142 6.75 -9.86 8.46
CA SER A 142 5.40 -9.56 8.95
C SER A 142 4.54 -10.82 9.05
N PHE A 143 4.66 -11.76 8.10
CA PHE A 143 4.01 -13.06 8.22
C PHE A 143 4.55 -13.86 9.41
N ASP A 144 5.88 -13.93 9.55
CA ASP A 144 6.50 -14.70 10.64
C ASP A 144 6.01 -14.21 12.00
N LEU A 145 5.91 -12.89 12.17
CA LEU A 145 5.37 -12.27 13.37
C LEU A 145 3.87 -12.55 13.57
N LEU A 146 3.02 -12.27 12.57
CA LEU A 146 1.56 -12.40 12.73
C LEU A 146 1.10 -13.85 12.93
N LEU A 147 1.79 -14.82 12.31
CA LEU A 147 1.49 -16.24 12.49
C LEU A 147 1.70 -16.72 13.94
N GLU A 148 2.42 -15.96 14.76
CA GLU A 148 2.66 -16.25 16.18
C GLU A 148 1.71 -15.48 17.11
N VAL A 149 0.93 -14.54 16.59
CA VAL A 149 0.03 -13.69 17.37
C VAL A 149 -1.41 -14.21 17.27
N GLU A 150 -1.97 -14.61 18.40
CA GLU A 150 -3.38 -15.04 18.49
C GLU A 150 -4.33 -13.87 18.17
N GLY A 151 -5.42 -14.16 17.45
CA GLY A 151 -6.42 -13.16 17.06
C GLY A 151 -6.01 -12.25 15.91
N SER A 152 -4.90 -12.55 15.22
CA SER A 152 -4.36 -11.72 14.15
C SER A 152 -4.91 -12.00 12.74
N HIS A 153 -5.95 -12.84 12.63
CA HIS A 153 -6.49 -13.37 11.37
C HIS A 153 -6.80 -12.28 10.33
N ASN A 154 -7.40 -11.16 10.75
CA ASN A 154 -7.69 -10.04 9.84
C ASN A 154 -6.41 -9.40 9.28
N PHE A 155 -5.36 -9.25 10.10
CA PHE A 155 -4.06 -8.75 9.63
C PHE A 155 -3.33 -9.75 8.75
N LEU A 156 -3.46 -11.05 9.01
CA LEU A 156 -2.94 -12.09 8.12
C LEU A 156 -3.66 -12.05 6.76
N SER A 157 -4.98 -11.88 6.75
CA SER A 157 -5.76 -11.69 5.52
C SER A 157 -5.29 -10.45 4.75
N ASP A 158 -5.04 -9.35 5.45
CA ASP A 158 -4.47 -8.14 4.85
C ASP A 158 -3.06 -8.36 4.26
N LEU A 159 -2.21 -9.18 4.90
CA LEU A 159 -0.92 -9.57 4.33
C LEU A 159 -1.08 -10.44 3.08
N VAL A 160 -2.07 -11.34 3.07
CA VAL A 160 -2.41 -12.12 1.87
C VAL A 160 -2.78 -11.18 0.73
N TYR A 161 -3.65 -10.20 0.99
CA TYR A 161 -4.02 -9.18 0.02
C TYR A 161 -2.80 -8.38 -0.47
N SER A 162 -1.95 -7.90 0.45
CA SER A 162 -0.69 -7.20 0.12
C SER A 162 0.20 -8.03 -0.80
N SER A 163 0.36 -9.30 -0.49
CA SER A 163 1.21 -10.23 -1.23
C SER A 163 0.71 -10.40 -2.67
N VAL A 164 -0.60 -10.63 -2.85
CA VAL A 164 -1.21 -10.74 -4.18
C VAL A 164 -0.97 -9.46 -4.98
N ARG A 165 -1.16 -8.29 -4.38
CA ARG A 165 -0.92 -7.00 -5.03
C ARG A 165 0.53 -6.77 -5.44
N MET A 166 1.47 -7.14 -4.58
CA MET A 166 2.89 -7.07 -4.89
C MET A 166 3.25 -8.04 -6.04
N LEU A 167 2.69 -9.26 -6.03
CA LEU A 167 2.88 -10.28 -7.07
C LEU A 167 2.27 -9.88 -8.43
N GLU A 168 1.10 -9.23 -8.43
CA GLU A 168 0.47 -8.63 -9.62
C GLU A 168 1.38 -7.58 -10.26
N SER A 169 2.11 -6.83 -9.43
CA SER A 169 2.92 -5.71 -9.87
C SER A 169 4.31 -6.11 -10.36
N GLN A 170 4.89 -7.17 -9.79
CA GLN A 170 6.18 -7.68 -10.16
C GLN A 170 6.27 -9.17 -9.83
N THR A 171 6.79 -9.98 -10.75
CA THR A 171 7.11 -11.38 -10.47
C THR A 171 8.41 -11.45 -9.67
N PRO A 172 8.40 -11.93 -8.41
CA PRO A 172 9.61 -12.05 -7.61
C PRO A 172 10.44 -13.27 -8.03
N ASN A 173 11.69 -13.31 -7.57
CA ASN A 173 12.57 -14.45 -7.83
C ASN A 173 12.07 -15.74 -7.16
N ALA A 174 12.64 -16.88 -7.57
CA ALA A 174 12.22 -18.20 -7.11
C ALA A 174 12.36 -18.40 -5.59
N GLU A 175 13.38 -17.81 -4.95
CA GLU A 175 13.58 -17.95 -3.50
C GLU A 175 12.49 -17.20 -2.73
N ILE A 176 12.13 -15.98 -3.14
CA ILE A 176 11.02 -15.24 -2.53
C ILE A 176 9.70 -15.98 -2.72
N LYS A 177 9.42 -16.53 -3.92
CA LYS A 177 8.22 -17.35 -4.15
C LYS A 177 8.16 -18.56 -3.20
N LYS A 178 9.29 -19.24 -3.03
CA LYS A 178 9.41 -20.40 -2.14
C LYS A 178 9.20 -20.02 -0.67
N GLU A 179 9.82 -18.94 -0.21
CA GLU A 179 9.67 -18.47 1.17
C GLU A 179 8.25 -17.98 1.46
N LEU A 180 7.60 -17.30 0.51
CA LEU A 180 6.19 -16.94 0.61
C LEU A 180 5.31 -18.19 0.70
N ARG A 181 5.53 -19.19 -0.18
CA ARG A 181 4.78 -20.46 -0.13
C ARG A 181 4.82 -21.11 1.25
N LYS A 182 5.99 -21.11 1.92
CA LYS A 182 6.14 -21.68 3.27
C LYS A 182 5.23 -21.00 4.30
N ARG A 183 5.15 -19.65 4.32
CA ARG A 183 4.29 -18.93 5.27
C ARG A 183 2.83 -19.12 4.95
N PHE A 184 2.47 -19.04 3.67
CA PHE A 184 1.09 -19.23 3.24
C PHE A 184 0.53 -20.62 3.54
N ASN A 185 1.36 -21.66 3.45
CA ASN A 185 0.95 -23.02 3.83
C ASN A 185 0.71 -23.19 5.34
N ARG A 186 1.13 -22.23 6.17
CA ARG A 186 0.84 -22.21 7.61
C ARG A 186 -0.49 -21.51 7.93
N LEU A 187 -1.09 -20.81 6.98
CA LEU A 187 -2.40 -20.17 7.18
C LEU A 187 -3.47 -21.25 7.25
N ASP A 188 -4.37 -21.12 8.22
CA ASP A 188 -5.60 -21.89 8.27
C ASP A 188 -6.56 -21.35 7.19
N PRO A 189 -6.95 -22.16 6.18
CA PRO A 189 -7.90 -21.72 5.15
C PRO A 189 -9.27 -21.34 5.71
N ASP A 190 -9.63 -21.88 6.87
CA ASP A 190 -10.93 -21.67 7.50
C ASP A 190 -10.85 -20.63 8.63
N MET A 191 -9.76 -19.85 8.69
CA MET A 191 -9.59 -18.85 9.76
C MET A 191 -10.71 -17.80 9.74
N PRO A 192 -11.26 -17.42 10.91
CA PRO A 192 -12.36 -16.47 10.99
C PRO A 192 -11.86 -15.06 10.68
N VAL A 193 -12.30 -14.52 9.54
CA VAL A 193 -11.99 -13.17 9.06
C VAL A 193 -13.27 -12.43 8.69
N ASP A 194 -13.21 -11.09 8.67
CA ASP A 194 -14.38 -10.24 8.44
C ASP A 194 -15.06 -10.49 7.09
N ASP A 195 -14.28 -10.77 6.04
CA ASP A 195 -14.76 -11.11 4.69
C ASP A 195 -14.13 -12.42 4.21
N SER A 196 -14.78 -13.54 4.54
CA SER A 196 -14.32 -14.89 4.19
C SER A 196 -14.30 -15.14 2.68
N TYR A 197 -15.25 -14.56 1.93
CA TYR A 197 -15.32 -14.73 0.49
C TYR A 197 -14.13 -14.06 -0.21
N LEU A 198 -13.82 -12.82 0.15
CA LEU A 198 -12.65 -12.13 -0.36
C LEU A 198 -11.36 -12.88 -0.01
N HIS A 199 -11.26 -13.36 1.23
CA HIS A 199 -10.08 -14.10 1.68
C HIS A 199 -9.85 -15.37 0.84
N GLU A 200 -10.88 -16.18 0.63
CA GLU A 200 -10.78 -17.37 -0.22
C GLU A 200 -10.33 -17.05 -1.65
N GLU A 201 -10.89 -15.99 -2.24
CA GLU A 201 -10.53 -15.56 -3.59
C GLU A 201 -9.06 -15.11 -3.68
N LEU A 202 -8.58 -14.39 -2.66
CA LEU A 202 -7.17 -13.99 -2.57
C LEU A 202 -6.24 -15.19 -2.41
N LEU A 203 -6.62 -16.19 -1.60
CA LEU A 203 -5.87 -17.44 -1.50
C LEU A 203 -5.78 -18.17 -2.84
N LYS A 204 -6.87 -18.22 -3.62
CA LYS A 204 -6.89 -18.81 -4.97
C LYS A 204 -5.92 -18.09 -5.91
N ARG A 205 -6.00 -16.75 -5.97
CA ARG A 205 -5.10 -15.94 -6.81
C ARG A 205 -3.65 -16.08 -6.40
N PHE A 206 -3.38 -16.06 -5.10
CA PHE A 206 -2.04 -16.23 -4.57
C PHE A 206 -1.45 -17.58 -4.99
N ARG A 207 -2.22 -18.68 -4.85
CA ARG A 207 -1.80 -20.01 -5.32
C ARG A 207 -1.48 -20.01 -6.81
N ALA A 208 -2.28 -19.31 -7.63
CA ALA A 208 -2.02 -19.19 -9.06
C ALA A 208 -0.69 -18.47 -9.38
N TYR A 209 -0.27 -17.48 -8.59
CA TYR A 209 1.03 -16.80 -8.77
C TYR A 209 2.24 -17.63 -8.34
N LEU A 210 2.02 -18.59 -7.45
CA LEU A 210 3.07 -19.43 -6.90
C LEU A 210 3.30 -20.71 -7.70
N LEU A 211 2.29 -21.26 -8.40
CA LEU A 211 2.44 -22.41 -9.31
C LEU A 211 3.24 -22.06 -10.56
#